data_AF-A0A928B2Y5-F1
#
_entry.id   AF-A0A928B2Y5-F1
#
_cell.length_a   1.000
_cell.length_b   1.000
_cell.length_c   1.000
_cell.angle_alpha   90.00
_cell.angle_beta   90.00
_cell.angle_gamma   90.00
#
_symmetry.space_group_name_H-M   'P 1'
#
loop_
_entity.id
_entity.type
_entity.pdbx_description
1 polymer ?
#
loop_
_entity_poly.entity_id
_entity_poly.type
_entity_poly.pdbx_seq_one_letter_code
_entity_poly.pdbx_strand_id
1 'polypeptide(L)'
;MFRFIYKLEKRFWGEQTNPNYYIGSISVLFALCSGAYLSGCTLLGDIFNTYMPHSTMSAAISLIILFIAVNIAESIIVAESVKVSILRSLLLSVFIAGGFVVGFIGAIVVIVIVILIALLYFFGAVLSEMFGLNSKGKVVLEDGTVLTKGKDLLGFTEYRDSSGREYEKRGGGFVEK
;
A
#
# COMPACT_ATOMS: atom_id res chain seq x y z
N MET A 1 -9.54 14.67 7.66
CA MET A 1 -8.24 15.30 7.98
C MET A 1 -8.30 16.83 7.95
N PHE A 2 -8.70 17.46 6.85
CA PHE A 2 -8.64 18.94 6.67
C PHE A 2 -9.32 19.80 7.75
N ARG A 3 -10.38 19.32 8.39
CA ARG A 3 -11.07 20.05 9.49
C ARG A 3 -10.39 19.95 10.84
N PHE A 4 -9.51 18.97 11.04
CA PHE A 4 -9.00 18.63 12.37
C PHE A 4 -8.02 19.70 12.88
N ILE A 5 -7.03 20.07 12.07
CA ILE A 5 -6.00 21.04 12.47
C ILE A 5 -6.64 22.42 12.69
N TYR A 6 -7.48 22.87 11.77
CA TYR A 6 -8.19 24.14 11.91
C TYR A 6 -9.04 24.20 13.20
N LYS A 7 -9.80 23.13 13.52
CA LYS A 7 -10.57 23.06 14.76
C LYS A 7 -9.69 23.05 16.00
N LEU A 8 -8.55 22.37 15.93
CA LEU A 8 -7.59 22.29 17.02
C LEU A 8 -6.95 23.65 17.29
N GLU A 9 -6.55 24.37 16.24
CA GLU A 9 -6.04 25.74 16.35
C GLU A 9 -7.10 26.69 16.93
N LYS A 10 -8.34 26.64 16.44
CA LYS A 10 -9.44 27.44 17.01
C LYS A 10 -9.76 27.08 18.47
N ARG A 11 -9.51 25.84 18.89
CA ARG A 11 -9.69 25.43 20.29
C ARG A 11 -8.60 25.98 21.22
N PHE A 12 -7.35 26.03 20.75
CA PHE A 12 -6.23 26.52 21.57
C PHE A 12 -6.11 28.05 21.55
N TRP A 13 -6.36 28.68 20.41
CA TRP A 13 -6.08 30.10 20.17
C TRP A 13 -7.33 30.95 19.94
N GLY A 14 -8.49 30.35 19.74
CA GLY A 14 -9.76 31.07 19.64
C GLY A 14 -9.76 32.12 18.53
N GLU A 15 -10.07 33.36 18.92
CA GLU A 15 -10.09 34.51 18.01
C GLU A 15 -8.72 35.18 17.83
N GLN A 16 -7.72 34.85 18.66
CA GLN A 16 -6.37 35.45 18.60
C GLN A 16 -5.59 35.09 17.33
N THR A 17 -6.18 34.23 16.49
CA THR A 17 -5.65 33.80 15.20
C THR A 17 -6.80 33.64 14.21
N ASN A 18 -6.57 34.06 12.97
CA ASN A 18 -7.44 33.76 11.83
C ASN A 18 -6.73 32.90 10.75
N PRO A 19 -6.39 31.63 11.08
CA PRO A 19 -5.54 30.80 10.22
C PRO A 19 -6.25 30.37 8.95
N ASN A 20 -5.48 30.15 7.89
CA ASN A 20 -6.02 29.58 6.68
C ASN A 20 -6.45 28.15 6.96
N TYR A 21 -7.70 27.84 6.61
CA TYR A 21 -8.31 26.55 6.85
C TYR A 21 -7.52 25.37 6.24
N TYR A 22 -6.78 25.59 5.16
CA TYR A 22 -6.12 24.53 4.40
C TYR A 22 -4.62 24.37 4.71
N ILE A 23 -3.89 25.44 5.04
CA ILE A 23 -2.42 25.44 5.06
C ILE A 23 -1.87 24.41 6.05
N GLY A 24 -2.33 24.42 7.30
CA GLY A 24 -1.84 23.47 8.32
C GLY A 24 -2.13 22.01 7.93
N SER A 25 -3.33 21.73 7.44
CA SER A 25 -3.75 20.38 7.03
C SER A 25 -2.99 19.86 5.81
N ILE A 26 -2.79 20.71 4.81
CA ILE A 26 -2.00 20.38 3.61
C ILE A 26 -0.55 20.11 4.02
N SER A 27 0.02 20.94 4.89
CA SER A 27 1.40 20.78 5.36
C SER A 27 1.63 19.45 6.06
N VAL A 28 0.69 19.02 6.91
CA VAL A 28 0.77 17.70 7.57
C VAL A 28 0.58 16.55 6.58
N LEU A 29 -0.30 16.69 5.58
CA LEU A 29 -0.46 15.69 4.53
C LEU A 29 0.83 15.54 3.70
N PHE A 30 1.46 16.65 3.33
CA PHE A 30 2.75 16.63 2.64
C PHE A 30 3.84 15.97 3.49
N ALA A 31 3.90 16.30 4.78
CA ALA A 31 4.85 15.67 5.69
C ALA A 31 4.66 14.14 5.76
N LEU A 32 3.40 13.70 5.83
CA LEU A 32 3.04 12.28 5.81
C LEU A 32 3.50 11.61 4.51
N CYS A 33 3.24 12.23 3.36
CA CYS A 33 3.70 11.73 2.06
C CYS A 33 5.23 11.69 1.96
N SER A 34 5.93 12.72 2.45
CA SER A 34 7.39 12.76 2.48
C SER A 34 7.99 11.66 3.36
N GLY A 35 7.36 11.36 4.50
CA GLY A 35 7.75 10.25 5.37
C GLY A 35 7.56 8.90 4.70
N ALA A 36 6.40 8.70 4.08
CA ALA A 36 6.10 7.47 3.34
C ALA A 36 7.06 7.27 2.15
N TYR A 37 7.36 8.35 1.42
CA TYR A 37 8.32 8.33 0.31
C TYR A 37 9.72 7.94 0.78
N LEU A 38 10.24 8.57 1.84
CA LEU A 38 11.56 8.25 2.38
C LEU A 38 11.64 6.80 2.87
N SER A 39 10.60 6.33 3.56
CA SER A 39 10.51 4.94 4.01
C SER A 39 10.52 3.96 2.84
N GLY A 40 9.69 4.19 1.81
CA GLY A 40 9.65 3.32 0.64
C GLY A 40 10.99 3.27 -0.09
N CYS A 41 11.63 4.42 -0.27
CA CYS A 41 12.95 4.51 -0.87
C CYS A 41 14.02 3.75 -0.07
N THR A 42 14.07 3.96 1.26
CA THR A 42 15.05 3.28 2.12
C THR A 42 14.83 1.76 2.14
N LEU A 43 13.61 1.31 2.41
CA LEU A 43 13.32 -0.12 2.52
C LEU A 43 13.51 -0.88 1.19
N LEU A 44 13.07 -0.29 0.06
CA LEU A 44 13.30 -0.91 -1.25
C LEU A 44 14.78 -0.87 -1.65
N GLY A 45 15.50 0.21 -1.32
CA GLY A 45 16.95 0.30 -1.51
C GLY A 45 17.67 -0.82 -0.78
N ASP A 46 17.31 -1.08 0.48
CA ASP A 46 17.88 -2.16 1.29
C ASP A 46 17.52 -3.55 0.73
N ILE A 47 16.26 -3.78 0.32
CA ILE A 47 15.80 -5.06 -0.23
C ILE A 47 16.51 -5.39 -1.56
N PHE A 48 16.64 -4.41 -2.44
CA PHE A 48 17.21 -4.60 -3.78
C PHE A 48 18.71 -4.28 -3.84
N ASN A 49 19.35 -4.00 -2.69
CA ASN A 49 20.73 -3.56 -2.58
C ASN A 49 21.09 -2.44 -3.58
N THR A 50 20.14 -1.52 -3.79
CA THR A 50 20.31 -0.37 -4.69
C THR A 50 20.73 0.83 -3.87
N TYR A 51 21.82 1.48 -4.30
CA TYR A 51 22.29 2.70 -3.66
C TYR A 51 21.22 3.80 -3.78
N MET A 52 20.69 4.22 -2.64
CA MET A 52 19.81 5.39 -2.56
C MET A 52 20.67 6.65 -2.60
N PRO A 53 20.52 7.52 -3.61
CA PRO A 53 21.31 8.73 -3.67
C PRO A 53 20.92 9.65 -2.52
N HIS A 54 21.92 10.30 -1.91
CA HIS A 54 21.71 11.28 -0.84
C HIS A 54 20.72 12.41 -1.22
N SER A 55 20.54 12.67 -2.52
CA SER A 55 19.56 13.60 -3.07
C SER A 55 18.11 13.23 -2.73
N THR A 56 17.77 11.95 -2.58
CA THR A 56 16.43 11.49 -2.23
C THR A 56 16.09 11.81 -0.78
N MET A 57 17.02 11.54 0.12
CA MET A 57 16.88 11.86 1.55
C MET A 57 16.86 13.38 1.77
N SER A 58 17.77 14.11 1.12
CA SER A 58 17.79 15.57 1.23
C SER A 58 16.53 16.22 0.64
N ALA A 59 15.96 15.68 -0.44
CA ALA A 59 14.69 16.16 -0.99
C ALA A 59 13.52 16.00 -0.01
N ALA A 60 13.39 14.82 0.62
CA ALA A 60 12.33 14.56 1.60
C ALA A 60 12.43 15.50 2.81
N ILE A 61 13.64 15.71 3.33
CA ILE A 61 13.89 16.61 4.47
C ILE A 61 13.68 18.07 4.08
N SER A 62 14.14 18.48 2.90
CA SER A 62 14.00 19.87 2.42
C SER A 62 12.52 20.27 2.27
N LEU A 63 11.68 19.34 1.81
CA LEU A 63 10.23 19.53 1.73
C LEU A 63 9.61 19.79 3.11
N ILE A 64 10.01 19.05 4.14
CA ILE A 64 9.50 19.26 5.51
C ILE A 64 9.90 20.63 6.03
N ILE A 65 11.18 21.01 5.85
CA ILE A 65 11.70 22.32 6.27
C ILE A 65 10.91 23.44 5.58
N LEU A 66 10.64 23.31 4.28
CA LEU A 66 9.83 24.27 3.53
C LEU A 66 8.43 24.43 4.12
N PHE A 67 7.73 23.32 4.42
CA PHE A 67 6.40 23.40 5.01
C PHE A 67 6.42 23.98 6.43
N ILE A 68 7.44 23.69 7.24
CA ILE A 68 7.61 24.34 8.54
C ILE A 68 7.78 25.85 8.34
N ALA A 69 8.64 26.29 7.42
CA ALA A 69 8.85 27.71 7.13
C ALA A 69 7.56 28.41 6.66
N VAL A 70 6.75 27.74 5.81
CA VAL A 70 5.45 28.27 5.36
C VAL A 70 4.47 28.43 6.53
N ASN A 71 4.42 27.48 7.46
CA ASN A 71 3.55 27.58 8.64
C ASN A 71 4.04 28.64 9.64
N ILE A 72 5.35 28.86 9.75
CA ILE A 72 5.92 29.96 10.53
C ILE A 72 5.50 31.31 9.91
N ALA A 73 5.67 31.47 8.60
CA ALA A 73 5.28 32.68 7.89
C ALA A 73 3.77 32.97 8.05
N GLU A 74 2.93 31.95 7.87
CA GLU A 74 1.49 32.08 8.08
C GLU A 74 1.18 32.49 9.53
N SER A 75 1.84 31.90 10.52
CA SER A 75 1.62 32.23 11.93
C SER A 75 1.99 33.66 12.28
N ILE A 76 2.97 34.26 11.59
CA ILE A 76 3.35 35.67 11.77
C ILE A 76 2.26 36.59 11.20
N ILE A 77 1.70 36.24 10.04
CA ILE A 77 0.67 37.04 9.37
C ILE A 77 -0.65 37.02 10.14
N VAL A 78 -0.97 35.87 10.74
CA VAL A 78 -2.31 35.56 11.24
C VAL A 78 -2.50 35.86 12.72
N ALA A 79 -1.44 35.83 13.52
CA ALA A 79 -1.54 35.97 14.97
C ALA A 79 -1.59 37.44 15.40
N GLU A 80 -2.45 37.75 16.38
CA GLU A 80 -2.55 39.09 16.96
C GLU A 80 -1.34 39.49 17.82
N SER A 81 -0.54 38.51 18.26
CA SER A 81 0.65 38.76 19.07
C SER A 81 1.81 37.83 18.72
N VAL A 82 3.03 38.32 18.92
CA VAL A 82 4.28 37.58 18.66
C VAL A 82 4.32 36.27 19.45
N LYS A 83 3.85 36.28 20.71
CA LYS A 83 3.81 35.08 21.55
C LYS A 83 2.90 34.00 20.97
N VAL A 84 1.72 34.38 20.50
CA VAL A 84 0.75 33.45 19.88
C VAL A 84 1.30 32.92 18.55
N SER A 85 1.96 33.77 17.77
CA SER A 85 2.64 33.37 16.52
C SER A 85 3.67 32.26 16.75
N ILE A 86 4.55 32.42 17.75
CA ILE A 86 5.58 31.44 18.09
C ILE A 86 4.95 30.13 18.57
N LEU A 87 3.99 30.20 19.48
CA LEU A 87 3.35 29.00 20.04
C LEU A 87 2.55 28.23 18.98
N ARG A 88 1.84 28.93 18.09
CA ARG A 88 1.15 28.33 16.94
C ARG A 88 2.13 27.63 16.01
N SER A 89 3.23 28.29 15.66
CA SER A 89 4.28 27.73 14.80
C SER A 89 4.90 26.46 15.41
N LEU A 90 5.15 26.48 16.71
CA LEU A 90 5.69 25.34 17.45
C LEU A 90 4.71 24.16 17.41
N LEU A 91 3.43 24.41 17.69
CA LEU A 91 2.37 23.40 17.65
C LEU A 91 2.28 22.75 16.26
N LEU A 92 2.21 23.56 15.20
CA LEU A 92 2.14 23.08 13.82
C LEU A 92 3.40 22.28 13.43
N SER A 93 4.57 22.71 13.87
CA SER A 93 5.83 21.99 13.63
C SER A 93 5.82 20.60 14.25
N VAL A 94 5.26 20.44 15.46
CA VAL A 94 5.09 19.14 16.10
C VAL A 94 4.14 18.25 15.30
N PHE A 95 3.04 18.79 14.79
CA PHE A 95 2.11 18.02 13.94
C PHE A 95 2.73 17.61 12.61
N ILE A 96 3.55 18.48 11.99
CA ILE A 96 4.29 18.17 10.76
C ILE A 96 5.29 17.04 11.02
N ALA A 97 6.09 17.15 12.08
CA ALA A 97 7.05 16.11 12.47
C ALA A 97 6.34 14.78 12.81
N GLY A 98 5.23 14.84 13.56
CA GLY A 98 4.41 13.67 13.87
C GLY A 98 3.81 13.02 12.62
N GLY A 99 3.30 13.82 11.69
CA GLY A 99 2.79 13.35 10.40
C GLY A 99 3.85 12.63 9.58
N PHE A 100 5.07 13.16 9.55
CA PHE A 100 6.22 12.53 8.90
C PHE A 100 6.54 11.16 9.50
N VAL A 101 6.66 11.06 10.82
CA VAL A 101 6.96 9.80 11.51
C VAL A 101 5.86 8.76 11.26
N VAL A 102 4.59 9.18 11.34
CA VAL A 102 3.44 8.30 11.05
C VAL A 102 3.47 7.82 9.60
N GLY A 103 3.76 8.70 8.64
CA GLY A 103 3.90 8.34 7.24
C GLY A 103 5.04 7.34 6.99
N PHE A 104 6.18 7.58 7.64
CA PHE A 104 7.34 6.69 7.56
C PHE A 104 7.02 5.29 8.09
N ILE A 105 6.50 5.18 9.32
CA ILE A 105 6.16 3.88 9.93
C ILE A 105 5.04 3.20 9.15
N GLY A 106 4.01 3.96 8.75
CA GLY A 106 2.88 3.44 7.99
C GLY A 106 3.30 2.80 6.66
N ALA A 107 4.24 3.43 5.94
CA ALA A 107 4.79 2.88 4.71
C ALA A 107 5.54 1.56 4.94
N ILE A 108 6.37 1.45 5.98
CA ILE A 108 7.03 0.19 6.35
C ILE A 108 6.00 -0.92 6.54
N VAL A 109 4.97 -0.67 7.34
CA VAL A 109 3.92 -1.65 7.64
C VAL A 109 3.22 -2.10 6.35
N VAL A 110 2.84 -1.16 5.48
CA VAL A 110 2.18 -1.48 4.21
C VAL A 110 3.10 -2.31 3.31
N ILE A 111 4.37 -1.95 3.17
CA ILE A 111 5.31 -2.68 2.33
C ILE A 111 5.51 -4.10 2.87
N VAL A 112 5.66 -4.28 4.18
CA VAL A 112 5.77 -5.60 4.80
C VAL A 112 4.52 -6.45 4.52
N ILE A 113 3.32 -5.89 4.65
CA ILE A 113 2.07 -6.58 4.34
C ILE A 113 2.04 -7.00 2.87
N VAL A 114 2.42 -6.11 1.95
CA VAL A 114 2.47 -6.43 0.51
C VAL A 114 3.46 -7.56 0.22
N ILE A 115 4.65 -7.53 0.83
CA ILE A 115 5.64 -8.60 0.69
C ILE A 115 5.10 -9.93 1.23
N LEU A 116 4.47 -9.93 2.41
CA LEU A 116 3.87 -11.13 2.99
C LEU A 116 2.78 -11.72 2.11
N ILE A 117 1.92 -10.86 1.53
CA ILE A 117 0.87 -11.29 0.60
C ILE A 117 1.51 -11.88 -0.66
N ALA A 118 2.52 -11.22 -1.24
CA ALA A 118 3.23 -11.71 -2.42
C ALA A 118 3.88 -13.09 -2.15
N LEU A 119 4.51 -13.27 -0.99
CA LEU A 119 5.06 -14.55 -0.56
C LEU A 119 3.97 -15.61 -0.42
N LEU A 120 2.81 -15.27 0.16
CA LEU A 120 1.70 -16.21 0.31
C LEU A 120 1.20 -16.71 -1.05
N TYR A 121 1.06 -15.83 -2.05
CA TYR A 121 0.71 -16.22 -3.41
C TYR A 121 1.80 -17.06 -4.07
N PHE A 122 3.07 -16.69 -3.88
CA PHE A 122 4.20 -17.43 -4.44
C PHE A 122 4.28 -18.85 -3.87
N PHE A 123 4.25 -19.01 -2.54
CA PHE A 123 4.22 -20.32 -1.89
C PHE A 123 2.94 -21.09 -2.23
N GLY A 124 1.79 -20.43 -2.34
CA GLY A 124 0.56 -21.06 -2.80
C GLY A 124 0.67 -21.64 -4.21
N ALA A 125 1.28 -20.90 -5.15
CA ALA A 125 1.54 -21.37 -6.51
C ALA A 125 2.55 -22.54 -6.52
N VAL A 126 3.68 -22.40 -5.82
CA VAL A 126 4.72 -23.44 -5.74
C VAL A 126 4.18 -24.71 -5.07
N LEU A 127 3.40 -24.59 -3.98
CA LEU A 127 2.77 -25.72 -3.32
C LEU A 127 1.68 -26.35 -4.20
N SER A 128 0.91 -25.55 -4.96
CA SER A 128 -0.07 -26.08 -5.91
C SER A 128 0.59 -26.87 -7.05
N GLU A 129 1.79 -26.48 -7.49
CA GLU A 129 2.58 -27.20 -8.48
C GLU A 129 3.25 -28.45 -7.88
N MET A 130 3.87 -28.34 -6.69
CA MET A 130 4.58 -29.45 -6.03
C MET A 130 3.64 -30.55 -5.51
N PHE A 131 2.48 -30.19 -4.94
CA PHE A 131 1.52 -31.17 -4.44
C PHE A 131 0.54 -31.68 -5.50
N GLY A 132 0.69 -31.26 -6.77
CA GLY A 132 -0.15 -31.75 -7.85
C GLY A 132 -1.65 -31.52 -7.60
N LEU A 133 -2.01 -30.46 -6.87
CA LEU A 133 -3.41 -30.03 -6.75
C LEU A 133 -3.97 -29.53 -8.11
N ASN A 134 -3.07 -29.26 -9.05
CA ASN A 134 -3.35 -29.14 -10.49
C ASN A 134 -3.04 -30.44 -11.25
N SER A 135 -3.26 -31.61 -10.63
CA SER A 135 -3.29 -32.85 -11.39
C SER A 135 -4.43 -32.71 -12.41
N LYS A 136 -4.05 -32.47 -13.66
CA LYS A 136 -4.87 -32.86 -14.79
C LYS A 136 -5.04 -34.37 -14.65
N GLY A 137 -6.02 -34.78 -13.84
CA GLY A 137 -6.28 -36.18 -13.53
C GLY A 137 -6.36 -36.93 -14.85
N LYS A 138 -5.37 -37.81 -15.08
CA LYS A 138 -5.37 -38.68 -16.24
C LYS A 138 -6.17 -39.91 -15.86
N VAL A 139 -7.23 -40.18 -16.59
CA VAL A 139 -8.03 -41.40 -16.44
C VAL A 139 -7.77 -42.25 -17.67
N VAL A 140 -7.30 -43.48 -17.47
CA VAL A 140 -7.13 -44.44 -18.56
C VAL A 140 -8.40 -45.30 -18.61
N LEU A 141 -9.04 -45.31 -19.76
CA LEU A 141 -10.20 -46.16 -20.04
C LEU A 141 -9.74 -47.61 -20.28
N GLU A 142 -10.66 -48.57 -20.18
CA GLU A 142 -10.37 -50.01 -20.38
C GLU A 142 -9.86 -50.34 -21.79
N ASP A 143 -10.17 -49.50 -22.77
CA ASP A 143 -9.69 -49.58 -24.16
C ASP A 143 -8.26 -49.01 -24.35
N GLY A 144 -7.64 -48.50 -23.28
CA GLY A 144 -6.32 -47.88 -23.29
C GLY A 144 -6.31 -46.38 -23.62
N THR A 145 -7.47 -45.76 -23.85
CA THR A 145 -7.58 -44.33 -24.15
C THR A 145 -7.28 -43.49 -22.91
N VAL A 146 -6.39 -42.50 -23.02
CA VAL A 146 -6.00 -41.61 -21.92
C VAL A 146 -6.79 -40.30 -21.98
N LEU A 147 -7.67 -40.12 -21.01
CA LEU A 147 -8.43 -38.90 -20.80
C LEU A 147 -7.69 -37.96 -19.86
N THR A 148 -7.52 -36.70 -20.25
CA THR A 148 -6.91 -35.66 -19.42
C THR A 148 -8.01 -34.74 -18.90
N LYS A 149 -8.11 -34.57 -17.58
CA LYS A 149 -9.05 -33.61 -16.97
C LYS A 149 -8.77 -32.18 -17.45
N GLY A 150 -9.79 -31.57 -18.07
CA GLY A 150 -9.84 -30.17 -18.45
C GLY A 150 -10.14 -29.25 -17.26
N LYS A 151 -10.24 -27.94 -17.54
CA LYS A 151 -10.61 -26.95 -16.50
C LYS A 151 -12.03 -27.23 -16.00
N ASP A 152 -12.19 -27.28 -14.68
CA ASP A 152 -13.52 -27.27 -14.06
C ASP A 152 -14.14 -25.89 -14.27
N LEU A 153 -15.11 -25.81 -15.18
CA LEU A 153 -15.97 -24.64 -15.33
C LEU A 153 -17.34 -25.04 -14.78
N LEU A 154 -17.73 -24.41 -13.67
CA LEU A 154 -19.09 -24.51 -13.10
C LEU A 154 -19.51 -25.90 -12.60
N GLY A 155 -18.56 -26.72 -12.14
CA GLY A 155 -18.84 -28.05 -11.54
C GLY A 155 -19.04 -29.17 -12.56
N PHE A 156 -18.87 -28.87 -13.86
CA PHE A 156 -18.78 -29.87 -14.91
C PHE A 156 -17.31 -30.12 -15.22
N THR A 157 -16.81 -31.28 -14.76
CA THR A 157 -15.47 -31.73 -15.11
C THR A 157 -15.49 -32.31 -16.52
N GLU A 158 -14.94 -31.57 -17.48
CA GLU A 158 -14.73 -32.06 -18.84
C GLU A 158 -13.42 -32.84 -18.94
N TYR A 159 -13.44 -33.95 -19.68
CA TYR A 159 -12.26 -34.77 -19.95
C TYR A 159 -11.97 -34.74 -21.45
N ARG A 160 -10.69 -34.71 -21.83
CA ARG A 160 -10.30 -34.66 -23.24
C ARG A 160 -9.27 -35.73 -23.56
N ASP A 161 -9.43 -36.44 -24.67
CA ASP A 161 -8.41 -37.39 -25.14
C ASP A 161 -7.26 -36.68 -25.87
N SER A 162 -6.22 -37.44 -26.23
CA SER A 162 -5.09 -36.94 -27.02
C SER A 162 -5.44 -36.51 -28.46
N SER A 163 -6.59 -36.97 -28.97
CA SER A 163 -7.11 -36.65 -30.30
C SER A 163 -7.97 -35.38 -30.30
N GLY A 164 -8.20 -34.80 -29.12
CA GLY A 164 -8.97 -33.58 -28.95
C GLY A 164 -10.48 -33.79 -28.78
N ARG A 165 -10.96 -35.03 -28.66
CA ARG A 165 -12.36 -35.39 -28.40
C ARG A 165 -12.71 -35.20 -26.93
N GLU A 166 -13.93 -34.74 -26.69
CA GLU A 166 -14.42 -34.38 -25.36
C GLU A 166 -15.31 -35.49 -24.79
N TYR A 167 -15.13 -35.76 -23.51
CA TYR A 167 -15.81 -36.83 -22.78
C TYR A 167 -16.44 -36.27 -21.50
N GLU A 168 -17.67 -36.68 -21.24
CA GLU A 168 -18.43 -36.38 -20.03
C GLU A 168 -18.49 -37.62 -19.13
N LYS A 169 -18.23 -37.47 -17.83
CA LYS A 169 -18.37 -38.57 -16.87
C LYS A 169 -19.85 -38.74 -16.51
N ARG A 170 -20.46 -39.86 -16.91
CA ARG A 170 -21.83 -40.24 -16.54
C ARG A 170 -21.84 -41.58 -15.82
N GLY A 171 -22.22 -41.57 -14.54
CA GLY A 171 -22.20 -42.78 -13.70
C GLY A 171 -20.78 -43.33 -13.49
N GLY A 172 -20.63 -44.65 -13.62
CA GLY A 172 -19.35 -45.35 -13.51
C GLY A 172 -18.45 -45.28 -14.74
N GLY A 173 -18.85 -44.58 -15.82
CA GLY A 173 -18.13 -44.54 -17.09
C GLY A 173 -18.02 -43.13 -17.71
N PHE A 174 -17.49 -43.08 -18.93
CA PHE A 174 -17.26 -41.86 -19.72
C PHE A 174 -17.97 -41.97 -21.08
N VAL A 175 -18.60 -40.89 -21.53
CA VAL A 175 -19.35 -40.82 -22.80
C VAL A 175 -18.79 -39.69 -23.65
N GLU A 176 -18.49 -39.95 -24.92
CA GLU A 176 -18.06 -38.92 -25.89
C GLU A 176 -19.21 -37.94 -26.15
N LYS A 177 -18.92 -36.63 -26.10
CA LYS A 177 -19.86 -35.56 -26.49
C LYS A 177 -19.87 -35.39 -28.01
#